data_AF-A0A2T5GH92-F1
#
_entry.id   AF-A0A2T5GH92-F1
#
_cell.length_a   1.000
_cell.length_b   1.000
_cell.length_c   1.000
_cell.angle_alpha   90.00
_cell.angle_beta   90.00
_cell.angle_gamma   90.00
#
_symmetry.space_group_name_H-M   'P 1'
#
loop_
_entity.id
_entity.type
_entity.pdbx_description
1 polymer ?
#
loop_
_entity_poly.entity_id
_entity_poly.type
_entity_poly.pdbx_seq_one_letter_code
_entity_poly.pdbx_strand_id
1 'polypeptide(L)'
;MSLIKSLLTRFCRRQSPSEGFSGSDSGMLEIEALVQAHGDWLALLATILERERVITGAELARTLSEFAAHTVEDRPAEGQILSFWASRLNDTAATVGKFPSVH
;
A
#
# COMPACT_ATOMS: atom_id res chain seq x y z
N MET A 1 1.19 19.15 15.08
CA MET A 1 1.18 17.67 15.18
C MET A 1 2.07 17.11 14.07
N SER A 2 2.94 16.13 14.36
CA SER A 2 3.83 15.55 13.35
C SER A 2 3.04 14.82 12.25
N LEU A 3 3.38 15.04 10.97
CA LEU A 3 2.77 14.37 9.82
C LEU A 3 2.84 12.84 9.94
N ILE A 4 3.88 12.31 10.58
CA ILE A 4 4.04 10.88 10.87
C ILE A 4 2.91 10.40 11.79
N LYS A 5 2.56 11.17 12.83
CA LYS A 5 1.44 10.85 13.73
C LYS A 5 0.09 10.91 13.00
N SER A 6 -0.07 11.81 12.03
CA SER A 6 -1.29 11.89 11.21
C SER A 6 -1.41 10.74 10.20
N LEU A 7 -0.29 10.26 9.66
CA LEU A 7 -0.25 9.12 8.74
C LEU A 7 -0.49 7.81 9.51
N LEU A 8 0.16 7.64 10.66
CA LEU A 8 -0.02 6.49 11.55
C LEU A 8 -1.44 6.38 12.09
N THR A 9 -2.07 7.49 12.48
CA THR A 9 -3.48 7.45 12.95
C THR A 9 -4.45 7.07 11.84
N ARG A 10 -4.20 7.46 10.57
CA ARG A 10 -5.01 6.99 9.43
C ARG A 10 -4.76 5.51 9.12
N PHE A 11 -3.52 5.05 9.25
CA PHE A 11 -3.13 3.65 9.09
C PHE A 11 -3.85 2.75 10.12
N CYS A 12 -3.76 3.06 11.41
CA CYS A 12 -4.42 2.28 12.46
C CYS A 12 -5.95 2.27 12.34
N ARG A 13 -6.56 3.34 11.79
CA ARG A 13 -8.01 3.43 11.60
C ARG A 13 -8.56 2.49 10.52
N ARG A 14 -7.74 2.11 9.53
CA ARG A 14 -8.16 1.18 8.46
C ARG A 14 -8.10 -0.29 8.89
N GLN A 15 -7.35 -0.61 9.94
CA GLN A 15 -7.07 -2.00 10.34
C GLN A 15 -8.13 -2.64 11.24
N SER A 16 -9.27 -2.02 11.55
CA SER A 16 -10.28 -2.63 12.42
C SER A 16 -11.13 -3.66 11.64
N PRO A 17 -10.95 -4.99 11.84
CA PRO A 17 -11.76 -5.99 11.18
C PRO A 17 -12.94 -6.35 12.10
N SER A 18 -14.16 -6.35 11.56
CA SER A 18 -15.34 -6.83 12.26
C SER A 18 -15.29 -8.36 12.43
N GLU A 19 -15.58 -8.83 13.65
CA GLU A 19 -15.60 -10.23 14.07
C GLU A 19 -16.56 -11.12 13.24
N GLY A 20 -16.09 -12.31 12.86
CA GLY A 20 -16.90 -13.39 12.27
C GLY A 20 -16.04 -14.60 11.90
N PHE A 21 -15.91 -15.56 12.81
CA PHE A 21 -14.97 -16.69 12.74
C PHE A 21 -15.55 -17.94 12.04
N SER A 22 -14.84 -18.51 11.06
CA SER A 22 -14.99 -19.90 10.60
C SER A 22 -13.66 -20.46 10.09
N GLY A 23 -13.21 -21.59 10.65
CA GLY A 23 -11.80 -21.99 10.75
C GLY A 23 -11.07 -22.48 9.48
N SER A 24 -11.71 -22.53 8.31
CA SER A 24 -11.01 -22.74 7.03
C SER A 24 -10.81 -21.44 6.24
N ASP A 25 -11.56 -20.39 6.59
CA ASP A 25 -11.53 -19.06 6.00
C ASP A 25 -10.49 -18.18 6.73
N SER A 26 -10.21 -18.48 8.01
CA SER A 26 -9.27 -17.73 8.87
C SER A 26 -7.88 -17.60 8.25
N GLY A 27 -7.30 -18.69 7.73
CA GLY A 27 -5.95 -18.66 7.17
C GLY A 27 -5.83 -17.83 5.89
N MET A 28 -6.87 -17.84 5.05
CA MET A 28 -6.93 -17.01 3.84
C MET A 28 -7.11 -15.53 4.21
N LEU A 29 -7.98 -15.24 5.16
CA LEU A 29 -8.20 -13.89 5.70
C LEU A 29 -6.94 -13.32 6.38
N GLU A 30 -6.15 -14.15 7.07
CA GLU A 30 -4.87 -13.75 7.67
C GLU A 30 -3.84 -13.35 6.59
N ILE A 31 -3.75 -14.12 5.50
CA ILE A 31 -2.86 -13.80 4.38
C ILE A 31 -3.31 -12.51 3.69
N GLU A 32 -4.60 -12.34 3.45
CA GLU A 32 -5.15 -11.10 2.87
C GLU A 32 -4.87 -9.89 3.77
N ALA A 33 -5.10 -10.03 5.08
CA ALA A 33 -4.79 -8.97 6.05
C ALA A 33 -3.30 -8.61 6.05
N LEU A 34 -2.42 -9.61 5.90
CA LEU A 34 -0.99 -9.40 5.81
C LEU A 34 -0.61 -8.67 4.51
N VAL A 35 -1.18 -9.08 3.37
CA VAL A 35 -0.98 -8.42 2.07
C VAL A 35 -1.43 -6.96 2.12
N GLN A 36 -2.58 -6.69 2.76
CA GLN A 36 -3.07 -5.32 2.97
C GLN A 36 -2.10 -4.50 3.84
N ALA A 37 -1.69 -5.05 4.99
CA ALA A 37 -0.79 -4.35 5.91
C ALA A 37 0.55 -3.99 5.27
N HIS A 38 1.12 -4.89 4.46
CA HIS A 38 2.34 -4.62 3.70
C HIS A 38 2.14 -3.57 2.62
N GLY A 39 1.00 -3.60 1.92
CA GLY A 39 0.65 -2.57 0.93
C GLY A 39 0.51 -1.19 1.57
N ASP A 40 -0.09 -1.09 2.75
CA ASP A 40 -0.19 0.18 3.49
C ASP A 40 1.18 0.66 3.99
N TRP A 41 2.04 -0.24 4.47
CA TRP A 41 3.39 0.11 4.86
C TRP A 41 4.23 0.61 3.67
N LEU A 42 4.09 -0.04 2.51
CA LEU A 42 4.74 0.39 1.28
C LEU A 42 4.26 1.78 0.84
N ALA A 43 2.97 2.08 0.95
CA ALA A 43 2.42 3.40 0.67
C ALA A 43 2.95 4.50 1.60
N LEU A 44 3.15 4.18 2.88
CA LEU A 44 3.80 5.08 3.83
C LEU A 44 5.25 5.36 3.42
N LEU A 45 6.02 4.32 3.07
CA LEU A 45 7.39 4.47 2.61
C LEU A 45 7.48 5.31 1.33
N ALA A 46 6.60 5.05 0.35
CA ALA A 46 6.52 5.83 -0.88
C ALA A 46 6.30 7.32 -0.59
N THR A 47 5.41 7.63 0.35
CA THR A 47 5.15 9.03 0.77
C THR A 47 6.38 9.69 1.41
N ILE A 48 7.17 8.93 2.19
CA ILE A 48 8.41 9.43 2.79
C ILE A 48 9.44 9.69 1.69
N LEU A 49 9.67 8.73 0.80
CA LEU A 49 10.64 8.84 -0.30
C LEU A 49 10.32 10.00 -1.25
N GLU A 50 9.03 10.23 -1.55
CA GLU A 50 8.60 11.36 -2.37
C GLU A 50 8.88 12.70 -1.69
N ARG A 51 8.65 12.80 -0.38
CA ARG A 51 8.95 14.02 0.40
C ARG A 51 10.44 14.32 0.45
N GLU A 52 11.26 13.29 0.58
CA GLU A 52 12.73 13.39 0.49
C GLU A 52 13.23 13.58 -0.95
N ARG A 53 12.32 13.70 -1.92
CA ARG A 53 12.59 13.90 -3.36
C ARG A 53 13.46 12.81 -3.98
N VAL A 54 13.36 11.59 -3.47
CA VAL A 54 14.10 10.42 -3.99
C VAL A 54 13.41 9.83 -5.21
N ILE A 55 12.10 9.62 -5.12
CA ILE A 55 11.25 9.08 -6.20
C ILE A 55 9.81 9.49 -5.93
N THR A 56 9.03 9.81 -6.97
CA THR A 56 7.60 10.09 -6.79
C THR A 56 6.80 8.80 -6.57
N GLY A 57 5.68 8.89 -5.84
CA GLY A 57 4.81 7.72 -5.64
C GLY A 57 4.30 7.13 -6.96
N ALA A 58 4.08 7.96 -7.98
CA ALA A 58 3.67 7.52 -9.32
C ALA A 58 4.78 6.76 -10.07
N GLU A 59 6.04 7.21 -9.96
CA GLU A 59 7.18 6.48 -10.53
C GLU A 59 7.37 5.14 -9.85
N LEU A 60 7.31 5.09 -8.52
CA LEU A 60 7.42 3.85 -7.77
C LEU A 60 6.28 2.87 -8.10
N ALA A 61 5.05 3.37 -8.22
CA ALA A 61 3.90 2.57 -8.65
C ALA A 61 4.09 1.98 -10.05
N ARG A 62 4.63 2.77 -10.98
CA ARG A 62 4.95 2.29 -12.34
C ARG A 62 5.99 1.19 -12.31
N THR A 63 7.11 1.39 -11.62
CA THR A 63 8.17 0.36 -11.49
C THR A 63 7.62 -0.93 -10.89
N LEU A 64 6.76 -0.81 -9.87
CA LEU A 64 6.14 -1.99 -9.25
C LEU A 64 5.18 -2.71 -10.20
N SER A 65 4.43 -1.96 -11.02
CA SER A 65 3.55 -2.52 -12.06
C SER A 65 4.33 -3.24 -13.16
N GLU A 66 5.47 -2.68 -13.61
CA GLU A 66 6.34 -3.33 -14.59
C GLU A 66 6.90 -4.63 -14.04
N PHE A 67 7.37 -4.61 -12.79
CA PHE A 67 7.86 -5.81 -12.11
C PHE A 67 6.76 -6.86 -11.91
N ALA A 68 5.53 -6.43 -11.62
CA ALA A 68 4.38 -7.32 -11.53
C ALA A 68 4.07 -8.00 -12.86
N ALA A 69 4.13 -7.27 -13.98
CA ALA A 69 3.89 -7.80 -15.32
C ALA A 69 4.92 -8.86 -15.72
N HIS A 70 6.16 -8.74 -15.26
CA HIS A 70 7.18 -9.77 -15.51
C HIS A 70 7.01 -10.96 -14.56
N THR A 71 6.64 -10.68 -13.30
CA THR A 71 6.46 -11.73 -12.28
C THR A 71 5.25 -12.62 -12.58
N VAL A 72 4.18 -12.07 -13.18
CA VAL A 72 2.95 -12.83 -13.43
C VAL A 72 3.15 -13.99 -14.42
N GLU A 73 4.16 -13.90 -15.29
CA GLU A 73 4.50 -14.94 -16.27
C GLU A 73 4.94 -16.24 -15.59
N ASP A 74 5.79 -16.13 -14.56
CA ASP A 74 6.32 -17.28 -13.82
C ASP A 74 5.53 -17.60 -12.53
N ARG A 75 5.04 -16.55 -11.86
CA ARG A 75 4.50 -16.59 -10.50
C ARG A 75 3.23 -15.74 -10.40
N PRO A 76 2.09 -16.23 -10.93
CA PRO A 76 0.88 -15.43 -11.13
C PRO A 76 0.28 -14.87 -9.83
N ALA A 77 0.30 -15.62 -8.73
CA ALA A 77 -0.20 -15.16 -7.44
C ALA A 77 0.62 -13.99 -6.88
N GLU A 78 1.94 -14.06 -7.00
CA GLU A 78 2.83 -12.97 -6.59
C GLU A 78 2.66 -11.73 -7.48
N GLY A 79 2.54 -11.94 -8.80
CA GLY A 79 2.25 -10.86 -9.75
C GLY A 79 0.96 -10.11 -9.43
N GLN A 80 -0.08 -10.81 -8.98
CA GLN A 80 -1.34 -10.18 -8.55
C GLN A 80 -1.16 -9.34 -7.28
N ILE A 81 -0.40 -9.82 -6.29
CA ILE A 81 -0.09 -9.05 -5.06
C ILE A 81 0.69 -7.78 -5.40
N LEU A 82 1.70 -7.88 -6.26
CA LEU A 82 2.50 -6.73 -6.71
C LEU A 82 1.65 -5.72 -7.48
N SER A 83 0.76 -6.20 -8.36
CA SER A 83 -0.18 -5.34 -9.10
C SER A 83 -1.15 -4.62 -8.15
N PHE A 84 -1.64 -5.33 -7.14
CA PHE A 84 -2.50 -4.76 -6.11
C PHE A 84 -1.79 -3.64 -5.34
N TRP A 85 -0.54 -3.86 -4.93
CA TRP A 85 0.27 -2.83 -4.27
C TRP A 85 0.57 -1.65 -5.19
N ALA A 86 0.85 -1.88 -6.48
CA ALA A 86 1.06 -0.82 -7.47
C ALA A 86 -0.17 0.09 -7.60
N SER A 87 -1.37 -0.50 -7.67
CA SER A 87 -2.63 0.24 -7.66
C SER A 87 -2.77 1.10 -6.40
N ARG A 88 -2.46 0.53 -5.23
CA ARG A 88 -2.55 1.25 -3.95
C ARG A 88 -1.57 2.42 -3.87
N LEU A 89 -0.37 2.27 -4.43
CA LEU A 89 0.60 3.36 -4.52
C LEU A 89 0.10 4.49 -5.42
N ASN A 90 -0.49 4.16 -6.58
CA ASN A 90 -1.11 5.16 -7.46
C ASN A 90 -2.23 5.93 -6.76
N ASP A 91 -3.12 5.23 -6.05
CA ASP A 91 -4.19 5.87 -5.27
C ASP A 91 -3.62 6.81 -4.20
N THR A 92 -2.56 6.37 -3.52
CA THR A 92 -1.89 7.17 -2.48
C THR A 92 -1.27 8.42 -3.09
N ALA A 93 -0.51 8.30 -4.18
CA ALA A 93 0.09 9.44 -4.88
C ALA A 93 -0.97 10.47 -5.32
N ALA A 94 -2.12 10.00 -5.81
CA ALA A 94 -3.24 10.85 -6.19
C ALA A 94 -3.88 11.61 -5.00
N THR A 95 -3.71 11.12 -3.77
CA THR A 95 -4.16 11.81 -2.55
C THR A 95 -3.13 12.77 -1.98
N VAL A 96 -1.83 12.51 -2.14
CA VAL A 96 -0.75 13.37 -1.63
C VAL A 96 -0.78 14.74 -2.31
N GLY A 97 -1.04 14.79 -3.63
CA GLY A 97 -1.16 16.06 -4.37
C GLY A 97 -2.35 16.95 -4.00
N LYS A 98 -3.29 16.47 -3.17
CA LYS A 98 -4.51 17.21 -2.79
C LYS A 98 -4.42 17.95 -1.46
N PHE A 99 -3.33 17.80 -0.70
CA PHE A 99 -3.17 18.50 0.57
C PHE A 99 -2.32 19.75 0.40
N PRO A 100 -2.86 20.96 0.68
CA PRO A 100 -2.05 22.17 0.65
C PRO A 100 -0.94 22.07 1.70
N SER A 101 0.28 22.47 1.32
CA SER A 101 1.40 22.58 2.25
C SER A 101 0.99 23.55 3.35
N VAL A 102 0.87 23.04 4.58
CA VAL A 102 0.75 23.91 5.76
C VAL A 102 2.14 24.49 5.97
N HIS A 103 2.36 25.67 5.41
CA HIS A 103 3.47 26.56 5.75
C HIS A 103 3.31 27.08 7.18
#